data_AF-A0A2V9Y6F8-F1
#
_entry.id   AF-A0A2V9Y6F8-F1
#
_cell.length_a   1.000
_cell.length_b   1.000
_cell.length_c   1.000
_cell.angle_alpha   90.00
_cell.angle_beta   90.00
_cell.angle_gamma   90.00
#
_symmetry.space_group_name_H-M   'P 1'
#
loop_
_entity.id
_entity.type
_entity.pdbx_description
1 polymer ?
#
loop_
_entity_poly.entity_id
_entity_poly.type
_entity_poly.pdbx_seq_one_letter_code
_entity_poly.pdbx_strand_id
1 'polypeptide(L)'
;MNAIGRRHFTAAMFGFAITATFVSYQLLTDSQSPIQRDSALMAVFVVLCPPSVLSVALDPEVGTNNYYFLWTLIALLNAGLYATIRALVSRRLQRPE
;
A
#
# COMPACT_ATOMS: atom_id res chain seq x y z
N MET A 1 -18.24 -8.68 -15.40
CA MET A 1 -17.82 -7.48 -14.64
C MET A 1 -17.98 -6.25 -15.52
N ASN A 2 -18.73 -5.24 -15.07
CA ASN A 2 -18.92 -3.99 -15.82
C ASN A 2 -17.59 -3.20 -15.92
N ALA A 3 -17.41 -2.40 -16.98
CA ALA A 3 -16.17 -1.65 -17.23
C ALA A 3 -15.77 -0.72 -16.07
N ILE A 4 -16.76 -0.18 -15.34
CA ILE A 4 -16.56 0.64 -14.14
C ILE A 4 -16.01 -0.21 -12.99
N GLY A 5 -16.61 -1.38 -12.73
CA GLY A 5 -16.12 -2.33 -11.71
C GLY A 5 -14.69 -2.79 -11.99
N ARG A 6 -14.35 -3.04 -13.25
CA ARG A 6 -12.96 -3.40 -13.66
C ARG A 6 -11.95 -2.27 -13.36
N ARG A 7 -12.36 -1.00 -13.47
CA ARG A 7 -11.52 0.16 -13.18
C ARG A 7 -11.29 0.36 -11.67
N HIS A 8 -12.29 0.13 -10.83
CA HIS A 8 -12.10 0.16 -9.37
C HIS A 8 -11.22 -1.00 -8.91
N PHE A 9 -11.46 -2.20 -9.44
CA PHE A 9 -10.68 -3.39 -9.11
C PHE A 9 -9.21 -3.24 -9.51
N THR A 10 -8.92 -2.71 -10.70
CA THR A 10 -7.52 -2.45 -11.11
C THR A 10 -6.81 -1.42 -10.24
N ALA A 11 -7.52 -0.39 -9.76
CA ALA A 11 -6.94 0.56 -8.80
C ALA A 11 -6.68 -0.10 -7.44
N ALA A 12 -7.62 -0.91 -6.94
CA ALA A 12 -7.43 -1.68 -5.72
C ALA A 12 -6.20 -2.60 -5.81
N MET A 13 -6.07 -3.33 -6.93
CA MET A 13 -4.92 -4.18 -7.21
C MET A 13 -3.61 -3.40 -7.27
N PHE A 14 -3.63 -2.16 -7.76
CA PHE A 14 -2.44 -1.31 -7.79
C PHE A 14 -1.97 -0.92 -6.38
N GLY A 15 -2.90 -0.48 -5.51
CA GLY A 15 -2.58 -0.18 -4.10
C GLY A 15 -2.10 -1.41 -3.32
N PHE A 16 -2.69 -2.58 -3.62
CA PHE A 16 -2.23 -3.86 -3.08
C PHE A 16 -0.82 -4.21 -3.57
N ALA A 17 -0.56 -4.09 -4.88
CA ALA A 17 0.74 -4.40 -5.48
C ALA A 17 1.86 -3.54 -4.90
N ILE A 18 1.64 -2.22 -4.72
CA ILE A 18 2.59 -1.32 -4.06
C ILE A 18 2.98 -1.86 -2.68
N THR A 19 1.98 -2.24 -1.89
CA THR A 19 2.21 -2.75 -0.53
C THR A 19 2.96 -4.09 -0.56
N ALA A 20 2.57 -4.99 -1.45
CA ALA A 20 3.21 -6.30 -1.61
C ALA A 20 4.67 -6.17 -2.06
N THR A 21 4.96 -5.31 -3.04
CA THR A 21 6.34 -5.05 -3.50
C THR A 21 7.20 -4.53 -2.35
N PHE A 22 6.68 -3.65 -1.51
CA PHE A 22 7.42 -3.12 -0.37
C PHE A 22 7.67 -4.17 0.72
N VAL A 23 6.68 -4.99 1.05
CA VAL A 23 6.85 -6.10 2.02
C VAL A 23 7.89 -7.09 1.51
N SER A 24 7.83 -7.46 0.23
CA SER A 24 8.83 -8.33 -0.40
C SER A 24 10.22 -7.71 -0.38
N TYR A 25 10.33 -6.40 -0.68
CA TYR A 25 11.59 -5.66 -0.59
C TYR A 25 12.16 -5.69 0.83
N GLN A 26 11.32 -5.48 1.85
CA GLN A 26 11.76 -5.58 3.25
C GLN A 26 12.23 -6.99 3.59
N LEU A 27 11.48 -8.03 3.26
CA LEU A 27 11.87 -9.41 3.56
C LEU A 27 13.18 -9.83 2.86
N LEU A 28 13.39 -9.38 1.62
CA LEU A 28 14.62 -9.65 0.87
C LEU A 28 15.81 -8.86 1.43
N THR A 29 15.59 -7.59 1.78
CA THR A 29 16.67 -6.67 2.19
C THR A 29 17.05 -6.85 3.65
N ASP A 30 16.12 -7.27 4.53
CA ASP A 30 16.41 -7.55 5.94
C ASP A 30 17.40 -8.73 6.11
N SER A 31 17.41 -9.66 5.14
CA SER A 31 18.38 -10.77 5.10
C SER A 31 19.80 -10.34 4.70
N GLN A 32 19.97 -9.17 4.08
CA GLN A 32 21.25 -8.62 3.67
C GLN A 32 21.55 -7.39 4.53
N SER A 33 22.25 -7.59 5.66
CA SER A 33 23.08 -6.62 6.43
C SER A 33 22.76 -5.13 6.28
N PRO A 34 22.63 -4.35 7.37
CA PRO A 34 21.83 -3.12 7.46
C PRO A 34 22.04 -2.16 6.28
N ILE A 35 21.36 -2.43 5.15
CA ILE A 35 21.23 -1.48 4.07
C ILE A 35 20.33 -0.42 4.66
N GLN A 36 20.96 0.64 5.11
CA GLN A 36 20.39 1.85 5.66
C GLN A 36 19.12 2.14 4.87
N ARG A 37 17.93 1.94 5.48
CA ARG A 37 16.63 2.19 4.83
C ARG A 37 16.68 3.62 4.34
N ASP A 38 16.86 3.79 3.03
CA ASP A 38 17.05 5.11 2.45
C ASP A 38 15.80 5.93 2.78
N SER A 39 16.01 7.03 3.51
CA SER A 39 14.92 7.84 4.06
C SER A 39 14.02 8.39 2.96
N ALA A 40 14.59 8.59 1.75
CA ALA A 40 13.82 8.96 0.56
C ALA A 40 12.85 7.85 0.13
N LEU A 41 13.26 6.60 0.17
CA LEU A 41 12.45 5.44 -0.21
C LEU A 41 11.30 5.22 0.77
N MET A 42 11.57 5.40 2.07
CA MET A 42 10.54 5.40 3.12
C MET A 42 9.54 6.55 2.94
N ALA A 43 10.00 7.76 2.63
CA ALA A 43 9.12 8.90 2.40
C ALA A 43 8.20 8.67 1.19
N VAL A 44 8.74 8.18 0.06
CA VAL A 44 7.96 7.83 -1.13
C VAL A 44 6.92 6.75 -0.80
N PHE A 45 7.29 5.76 0.01
CA PHE A 45 6.38 4.72 0.42
C PHE A 45 5.24 5.23 1.31
N VAL A 46 5.52 6.11 2.27
CA VAL A 46 4.48 6.72 3.12
C VAL A 46 3.49 7.54 2.28
N VAL A 47 3.96 8.21 1.22
CA VAL A 47 3.09 8.93 0.28
C VAL A 47 2.22 7.97 -0.54
N LEU A 48 2.80 6.87 -1.05
CA LEU A 48 2.10 5.88 -1.88
C LEU A 48 1.21 4.92 -1.07
N CYS A 49 1.52 4.70 0.20
CA CYS A 49 0.81 3.83 1.12
C CYS A 49 0.70 4.52 2.48
N PRO A 50 -0.18 5.52 2.64
CA PRO A 50 -0.37 6.23 3.91
C PRO A 50 -0.63 5.31 5.13
N PRO A 51 -1.37 4.18 4.99
CA PRO A 51 -1.57 3.25 6.10
C PRO A 51 -0.28 2.59 6.63
N SER A 52 0.83 2.66 5.88
CA SER A 52 2.12 2.11 6.30
C SER A 52 2.70 2.75 7.56
N VAL A 53 2.30 3.99 7.88
CA VAL A 53 2.67 4.69 9.12
C VAL A 53 2.27 3.88 10.36
N LEU A 54 1.22 3.04 10.24
CA LEU A 54 0.81 2.15 11.32
C LEU A 54 1.89 1.12 11.69
N SER A 55 2.71 0.69 10.71
CA SER A 55 3.87 -0.18 10.97
C SER A 55 5.00 0.54 11.70
N VAL A 56 5.19 1.84 11.47
CA VAL A 56 6.17 2.66 12.19
C VAL A 56 5.77 2.85 13.65
N ALA A 57 4.46 2.98 13.92
CA ALA A 57 3.95 3.18 15.27
C ALA A 57 3.95 1.90 16.13
N LEU A 58 3.75 0.74 15.50
CA LEU A 58 3.66 -0.56 16.19
C LEU A 58 4.96 -1.36 16.17
N ASP A 59 5.92 -0.96 15.34
CA ASP A 59 7.25 -1.56 15.14
C ASP A 59 7.23 -3.11 15.21
N PRO A 60 6.42 -3.79 14.36
CA PRO A 60 6.34 -5.24 14.42
C PRO A 60 7.64 -5.86 13.90
N GLU A 61 8.17 -6.81 14.66
CA GLU A 61 9.37 -7.56 14.29
C GLU A 61 9.15 -8.32 12.96
N VAL A 62 10.08 -8.12 12.01
CA VAL A 62 9.99 -8.65 10.64
C VAL A 62 9.95 -10.17 10.67
N GLY A 63 9.07 -10.77 9.85
CA GLY A 63 8.94 -12.22 9.76
C GLY A 63 8.09 -12.87 10.86
N THR A 64 7.56 -12.11 11.82
CA THR A 64 6.61 -12.62 12.81
C THR A 64 5.17 -12.67 12.27
N ASN A 65 4.30 -13.49 12.89
CA ASN A 65 2.88 -13.52 12.56
C ASN A 65 2.21 -12.15 12.69
N ASN A 66 2.63 -11.34 13.68
CA ASN A 66 2.09 -10.00 13.89
C ASN A 66 2.46 -9.05 12.74
N TYR A 67 3.69 -9.16 12.22
CA TYR A 67 4.12 -8.44 11.03
C TYR A 67 3.25 -8.78 9.82
N TYR A 68 3.07 -10.07 9.49
CA TYR A 68 2.25 -10.46 8.34
C TYR A 68 0.78 -10.02 8.49
N PHE A 69 0.22 -10.12 9.68
CA PHE A 69 -1.15 -9.69 9.95
C PHE A 69 -1.31 -8.17 9.75
N LEU A 70 -0.42 -7.38 10.32
CA LEU A 70 -0.43 -5.92 10.17
C LEU A 70 -0.27 -5.52 8.70
N TRP A 71 0.69 -6.09 7.98
CA TRP A 71 0.94 -5.77 6.59
C TRP A 71 -0.20 -6.19 5.65
N THR A 72 -0.88 -7.29 5.96
CA THR A 72 -2.10 -7.70 5.24
C THR A 72 -3.22 -6.67 5.43
N LEU A 73 -3.42 -6.18 6.67
CA LEU A 73 -4.39 -5.14 6.97
C LEU A 73 -4.04 -3.82 6.26
N ILE A 74 -2.78 -3.42 6.27
CA ILE A 74 -2.26 -2.26 5.54
C ILE A 74 -2.53 -2.40 4.03
N ALA A 75 -2.28 -3.58 3.46
CA ALA A 75 -2.52 -3.84 2.04
C ALA A 75 -4.00 -3.73 1.66
N LEU A 76 -4.90 -4.22 2.52
CA LEU A 76 -6.36 -4.07 2.33
C LEU A 76 -6.81 -2.62 2.44
N LEU A 77 -6.31 -1.87 3.43
CA LEU A 77 -6.58 -0.45 3.57
C LEU A 77 -6.08 0.35 2.36
N ASN A 78 -4.87 0.05 1.87
CA ASN A 78 -4.31 0.74 0.72
C ASN A 78 -5.05 0.41 -0.57
N ALA A 79 -5.44 -0.86 -0.77
CA ALA A 79 -6.30 -1.26 -1.88
C ALA A 79 -7.65 -0.52 -1.83
N GLY A 80 -8.26 -0.40 -0.65
CA GLY A 80 -9.47 0.37 -0.42
C GLY A 80 -9.30 1.84 -0.78
N LEU A 81 -8.23 2.48 -0.32
CA LEU A 81 -7.91 3.89 -0.62
C LEU A 81 -7.78 4.15 -2.12
N TYR A 82 -7.04 3.31 -2.86
CA TYR A 82 -6.90 3.49 -4.30
C TYR A 82 -8.24 3.27 -5.04
N ALA A 83 -9.07 2.34 -4.58
CA ALA A 83 -10.40 2.13 -5.13
C ALA A 83 -11.33 3.34 -4.88
N THR A 84 -11.32 3.91 -3.66
CA THR A 84 -12.14 5.06 -3.28
C THR A 84 -11.69 6.34 -3.96
N ILE A 85 -10.38 6.60 -4.05
CA ILE A 85 -9.83 7.74 -4.81
C ILE A 85 -10.29 7.65 -6.26
N ARG A 86 -10.19 6.47 -6.89
CA ARG A 86 -10.67 6.32 -8.28
C ARG A 86 -12.18 6.50 -8.40
N ALA A 87 -12.96 6.06 -7.41
CA ALA A 87 -14.40 6.32 -7.35
C ALA A 87 -14.69 7.82 -7.27
N LEU A 88 -14.01 8.56 -6.40
CA LEU A 88 -14.14 10.01 -6.26
C LEU A 88 -13.74 10.75 -7.54
N VAL A 89 -12.59 10.42 -8.13
CA VAL A 89 -12.13 11.02 -9.39
C VAL A 89 -13.10 10.73 -10.53
N SER A 90 -13.61 9.50 -10.64
CA SER A 90 -14.60 9.15 -11.68
C SER A 90 -15.92 9.91 -11.52
N ARG A 91 -16.35 10.16 -10.28
CA ARG A 91 -17.55 10.96 -9.99
C ARG A 91 -17.34 12.45 -10.30
N ARG A 92 -16.15 13.00 -9.98
CA ARG A 92 -15.77 14.37 -10.31
C ARG A 92 -15.68 14.59 -11.82
N LEU A 93 -15.07 13.66 -12.57
CA LEU A 93 -14.99 13.76 -14.03
C LEU A 93 -16.36 13.72 -14.72
N GLN A 94 -17.36 13.08 -14.11
CA GLN A 94 -18.74 13.02 -14.62
C GLN A 94 -19.57 14.26 -14.27
N ARG A 95 -19.08 15.11 -13.36
CA ARG A 95 -19.65 16.44 -13.05
C ARG A 95 -18.59 17.51 -13.35
N PRO A 96 -18.33 17.82 -14.63
CA PRO A 96 -17.59 19.04 -14.95
C PRO A 96 -18.45 20.21 -14.49
N GLU A 97 -17.92 20.99 -13.55
CA GLU A 97 -18.51 22.28 -13.18
C GLU A 97 -18.08 23.34 -14.20
#